data_AF-A0A2A5M1M7-F1
#
_entry.id   AF-A0A2A5M1M7-F1
#
_cell.length_a   1.000
_cell.length_b   1.000
_cell.length_c   1.000
_cell.angle_alpha   90.00
_cell.angle_beta   90.00
_cell.angle_gamma   90.00
#
_symmetry.space_group_name_H-M   'P 1'
#
loop_
_entity.id
_entity.type
_entity.pdbx_description
1 polymer ?
#
loop_
_entity_poly.entity_id
_entity_poly.type
_entity_poly.pdbx_seq_one_letter_code
_entity_poly.pdbx_strand_id
1 'polypeptide(L)'
;MDRVFTHESELKRCASKAIELAGSLLESDADYLENVLELNSIGTRLVGEVWETEFHVFGVIASDTDHLPTKKVRPLCSAAMLEKSDDELRGIINSYRTEVSDACRRILSKYQHV
;
A
#
# COMPACT_ATOMS: atom_id res chain seq x y z
N MET A 1 -9.99 22.59 0.15
CA MET A 1 -9.80 22.37 1.60
C MET A 1 -8.38 21.90 1.72
N ASP A 2 -7.45 22.85 1.81
CA ASP A 2 -6.03 22.58 1.62
C ASP A 2 -5.47 21.99 2.91
N ARG A 3 -5.17 20.70 2.92
CA ARG A 3 -4.37 20.11 3.99
C ARG A 3 -2.91 20.52 3.75
N VAL A 4 -2.60 21.77 4.09
CA VAL A 4 -1.22 22.23 4.21
C VAL A 4 -0.61 21.50 5.41
N PHE A 5 0.34 20.60 5.16
CA PHE A 5 1.11 19.93 6.20
C PHE A 5 1.80 20.96 7.07
N THR A 6 1.45 21.01 8.36
CA THR A 6 2.01 21.98 9.30
C THR A 6 3.33 21.54 9.93
N HIS A 7 3.85 20.34 9.66
CA HIS A 7 5.08 19.86 10.30
C HIS A 7 5.98 19.04 9.37
N GLU A 8 7.18 19.57 9.07
CA GLU A 8 8.27 18.91 8.32
C GLU A 8 8.60 17.49 8.85
N SER A 9 8.44 17.28 10.16
CA SER A 9 8.64 15.99 10.82
C SER A 9 7.64 14.91 10.36
N GLU A 10 6.40 15.29 10.06
CA GLU A 10 5.39 14.33 9.59
C GLU A 10 5.62 13.93 8.14
N LEU A 11 6.06 14.86 7.30
CA LEU A 11 6.45 14.60 5.92
C LEU A 11 7.63 13.62 5.87
N LYS A 12 8.69 13.88 6.65
CA LYS A 12 9.85 12.97 6.77
C LYS A 12 9.44 11.58 7.27
N ARG A 13 8.58 11.52 8.29
CA ARG A 13 8.05 10.24 8.81
C ARG A 13 7.29 9.47 7.75
N CYS A 14 6.38 10.12 7.02
CA CYS A 14 5.58 9.48 5.99
C CYS A 14 6.45 9.03 4.80
N ALA A 15 7.39 9.87 4.35
CA ALA A 15 8.33 9.56 3.28
C ALA A 15 9.23 8.36 3.64
N SER A 16 9.82 8.38 4.84
CA SER A 16 10.65 7.27 5.34
C SER A 16 9.86 5.96 5.39
N LYS A 17 8.61 6.01 5.88
CA LYS A 17 7.76 4.81 5.95
C LYS A 17 7.33 4.32 4.56
N ALA A 18 7.04 5.22 3.63
CA ALA A 18 6.73 4.86 2.25
C ALA A 18 7.89 4.11 1.58
N ILE A 19 9.13 4.57 1.79
CA ILE A 19 10.35 3.91 1.29
C ILE A 19 10.49 2.49 1.85
N GLU A 20 10.33 2.34 3.17
CA GLU A 20 10.42 1.04 3.85
C GLU A 20 9.41 0.03 3.28
N LEU A 21 8.15 0.44 3.14
CA LEU A 21 7.08 -0.42 2.64
C LEU A 21 7.24 -0.71 1.14
N ALA A 22 7.63 0.28 0.34
CA ALA A 22 7.90 0.10 -1.08
C ALA A 22 9.08 -0.87 -1.32
N GLY A 23 10.14 -0.76 -0.52
CA GLY A 23 11.24 -1.72 -0.55
C GLY A 23 10.77 -3.14 -0.19
N SER A 24 9.97 -3.26 0.87
CA SER A 24 9.44 -4.57 1.31
C SER A 24 8.61 -5.26 0.22
N LEU A 25 7.75 -4.51 -0.50
CA LEU A 25 6.93 -5.02 -1.61
C LEU A 25 7.73 -5.39 -2.87
N LEU A 26 8.94 -4.83 -3.04
CA LEU A 26 9.84 -5.24 -4.12
C LEU A 26 10.61 -6.53 -3.79
N GLU A 27 10.86 -6.79 -2.51
CA GLU A 27 11.60 -7.96 -2.05
C GLU A 27 10.70 -9.19 -1.90
N SER A 28 9.46 -9.02 -1.44
CA SER A 28 8.55 -10.14 -1.24
C SER A 28 7.07 -9.73 -1.22
N ASP A 29 6.21 -10.72 -1.47
CA ASP A 29 4.75 -10.60 -1.30
C ASP A 29 4.32 -10.81 0.18
N ALA A 30 5.27 -10.84 1.13
CA ALA A 30 4.96 -10.98 2.55
C ALA A 30 4.22 -9.73 3.05
N ASP A 31 3.15 -9.94 3.82
CA ASP A 31 2.32 -8.86 4.37
C ASP A 31 1.75 -7.90 3.32
N TYR A 32 1.63 -8.36 2.07
CA TYR A 32 1.25 -7.55 0.92
C TYR A 32 0.05 -6.65 1.18
N LEU A 33 -1.06 -7.22 1.66
CA LEU A 33 -2.28 -6.46 1.91
C LEU A 33 -2.06 -5.35 2.94
N GLU A 34 -1.34 -5.61 4.03
CA GLU A 34 -1.06 -4.59 5.06
C GLU A 34 -0.17 -3.47 4.50
N ASN A 35 0.86 -3.84 3.74
CA ASN A 35 1.79 -2.88 3.15
C ASN A 35 1.09 -1.99 2.11
N VAL A 36 0.21 -2.56 1.28
CA VAL A 36 -0.60 -1.81 0.31
C VAL A 36 -1.56 -0.85 1.00
N LEU A 37 -2.30 -1.31 2.02
CA LEU A 37 -3.25 -0.47 2.74
C LEU A 37 -2.55 0.70 3.45
N GLU A 38 -1.38 0.45 4.04
CA GLU A 38 -0.60 1.51 4.69
C GLU A 38 0.01 2.48 3.66
N LEU A 39 0.47 1.99 2.50
CA LEU A 39 0.93 2.87 1.41
C LEU A 39 -0.18 3.74 0.85
N ASN A 40 -1.41 3.24 0.73
CA ASN A 40 -2.56 4.04 0.34
C ASN A 40 -2.88 5.14 1.38
N SER A 41 -2.84 4.78 2.67
CA SER A 41 -3.01 5.72 3.79
C SER A 41 -1.93 6.80 3.80
N ILE A 42 -0.67 6.42 3.59
CA ILE A 42 0.48 7.34 3.49
C ILE A 42 0.36 8.24 2.26
N GLY A 43 0.01 7.69 1.10
CA GLY A 43 -0.23 8.47 -0.12
C GLY A 43 -1.31 9.52 0.10
N THR A 44 -2.44 9.12 0.68
CA THR A 44 -3.54 10.05 1.01
C THR A 44 -3.09 11.18 1.93
N ARG A 45 -2.13 10.90 2.83
CA ARG A 45 -1.48 11.94 3.62
C ARG A 45 -0.61 12.78 2.69
N LEU A 46 0.45 12.24 2.11
CA LEU A 46 1.48 13.00 1.39
C LEU A 46 0.97 13.86 0.23
N VAL A 47 0.00 13.36 -0.54
CA VAL A 47 -0.45 13.98 -1.80
C VAL A 47 -1.94 14.30 -1.83
N GLY A 48 -2.71 13.94 -0.80
CA GLY A 48 -4.15 14.13 -0.78
C GLY A 48 -4.86 13.09 -1.66
N GLU A 49 -5.28 13.48 -2.86
CA GLU A 49 -5.87 12.55 -3.82
C GLU A 49 -4.76 11.75 -4.50
N VAL A 50 -4.85 10.42 -4.44
CA VAL A 50 -3.79 9.53 -4.95
C VAL A 50 -3.86 9.28 -6.46
N TRP A 51 -4.90 9.79 -7.14
CA TRP A 51 -5.06 9.65 -8.58
C TRP A 51 -3.89 10.30 -9.33
N GLU A 52 -3.40 9.67 -10.40
CA GLU A 52 -2.24 10.14 -11.19
C GLU A 52 -0.92 10.27 -10.39
N THR A 53 -0.83 9.67 -9.20
CA THR A 53 0.40 9.64 -8.39
C THR A 53 1.02 8.25 -8.34
N GLU A 54 2.26 8.16 -7.85
CA GLU A 54 2.91 6.88 -7.53
C GLU A 54 2.17 6.06 -6.47
N PHE A 55 1.19 6.64 -5.78
CA PHE A 55 0.35 5.93 -4.81
C PHE A 55 -0.95 5.38 -5.40
N HIS A 56 -1.26 5.68 -6.67
CA HIS A 56 -2.53 5.36 -7.31
C HIS A 56 -2.89 3.87 -7.22
N VAL A 57 -1.96 3.00 -7.60
CA VAL A 57 -2.19 1.54 -7.63
C VAL A 57 -2.56 0.98 -6.26
N PHE A 58 -2.02 1.55 -5.17
CA PHE A 58 -2.37 1.11 -3.82
C PHE A 58 -3.80 1.50 -3.45
N GLY A 59 -4.29 2.63 -3.93
CA GLY A 59 -5.70 3.01 -3.79
C GLY A 59 -6.65 2.07 -4.54
N VAL A 60 -6.27 1.67 -5.76
CA VAL A 60 -7.04 0.69 -6.55
C VAL A 60 -7.08 -0.66 -5.83
N ILE A 61 -5.93 -1.21 -5.46
CA ILE A 61 -5.87 -2.49 -4.75
C ILE A 61 -6.61 -2.43 -3.42
N ALA A 62 -6.48 -1.33 -2.66
CA ALA A 62 -7.21 -1.15 -1.41
C ALA A 62 -8.74 -1.19 -1.61
N SER A 63 -9.23 -0.71 -2.75
CA SER A 63 -10.64 -0.82 -3.12
C SER A 63 -11.02 -2.23 -3.52
N ASP A 64 -10.21 -2.90 -4.34
CA ASP A 64 -10.47 -4.28 -4.78
C ASP A 64 -10.43 -5.29 -3.62
N THR A 65 -9.67 -4.97 -2.57
CA THR A 65 -9.42 -5.86 -1.42
C THR A 65 -10.10 -5.42 -0.13
N ASP A 66 -11.04 -4.46 -0.18
CA ASP A 66 -11.70 -3.87 0.99
C ASP A 66 -12.45 -4.89 1.88
N HIS A 67 -12.84 -6.01 1.28
CA HIS A 67 -13.55 -7.11 1.90
C HIS A 67 -12.62 -8.26 2.37
N LEU A 68 -11.34 -8.23 2.01
CA LEU A 68 -10.39 -9.27 2.40
C LEU A 68 -9.96 -9.09 3.87
N PRO A 69 -9.83 -10.20 4.63
CA PRO A 69 -9.48 -10.13 6.04
C PRO A 69 -8.01 -9.73 6.24
N THR A 70 -7.80 -8.58 6.88
CA THR A 70 -6.48 -8.15 7.39
C THR A 70 -5.99 -9.07 8.49
N LYS A 71 -4.69 -9.04 8.82
CA LYS A 71 -4.07 -9.86 9.87
C LYS A 71 -4.83 -9.80 11.19
N LYS A 72 -5.40 -8.65 11.53
CA LYS A 72 -6.18 -8.45 12.75
C LYS A 72 -7.50 -9.22 12.74
N VAL A 73 -8.12 -9.38 11.57
CA VAL A 73 -9.43 -10.02 11.40
C VAL A 73 -9.30 -11.51 11.10
N ARG A 74 -8.21 -11.96 10.45
CA ARG A 74 -7.98 -13.37 10.09
C ARG A 74 -8.23 -14.38 11.22
N PRO A 75 -7.84 -14.15 12.50
CA PRO A 75 -8.11 -15.09 13.59
C PRO A 75 -9.61 -15.33 13.87
N LEU A 76 -10.48 -14.46 13.38
CA LEU A 76 -11.94 -14.54 13.54
C LEU A 76 -12.62 -15.19 12.33
N CYS A 77 -11.87 -15.48 11.27
CA CYS A 77 -12.40 -16.04 10.03
C CYS A 77 -12.40 -17.57 10.05
N SER A 78 -13.36 -18.16 9.33
CA SER A 78 -13.34 -19.60 9.07
C SER A 78 -12.20 -19.97 8.12
N ALA A 79 -11.70 -21.21 8.22
CA ALA A 79 -10.65 -21.71 7.32
C ALA A 79 -11.05 -21.60 5.83
N ALA A 80 -12.31 -21.91 5.49
CA ALA A 80 -12.82 -21.81 4.12
C ALA A 80 -12.87 -20.37 3.60
N MET A 81 -13.11 -19.39 4.47
CA MET A 81 -13.06 -17.97 4.09
C MET A 81 -11.60 -17.54 3.85
N LEU A 82 -10.67 -17.96 4.72
CA LEU A 82 -9.26 -17.64 4.59
C LEU A 82 -8.68 -18.22 3.29
N GLU A 83 -8.98 -19.47 2.96
CA GLU A 83 -8.53 -20.12 1.72
C GLU A 83 -8.98 -19.33 0.48
N LYS A 84 -10.27 -18.99 0.39
CA LYS A 84 -10.80 -18.17 -0.72
C LYS A 84 -10.15 -16.79 -0.79
N SER A 85 -9.96 -16.15 0.36
CA SER A 85 -9.33 -14.83 0.44
C SER A 85 -7.88 -14.87 -0.02
N ASP A 86 -7.15 -15.94 0.34
CA ASP A 86 -5.76 -16.13 -0.05
C ASP A 86 -5.62 -16.44 -1.55
N ASP A 87 -6.56 -17.20 -2.12
CA ASP A 87 -6.66 -17.43 -3.56
C ASP A 87 -6.89 -16.13 -4.33
N GLU A 88 -7.86 -15.33 -3.90
CA GLU A 88 -8.19 -14.04 -4.48
C GLU A 88 -7.01 -13.06 -4.39
N LEU A 89 -6.40 -12.95 -3.21
CA LEU A 89 -5.24 -12.08 -3.00
C LEU A 89 -4.08 -12.47 -3.93
N ARG A 90 -3.83 -13.77 -4.14
CA ARG A 90 -2.82 -14.23 -5.12
C ARG A 90 -3.15 -13.78 -6.55
N GLY A 91 -4.43 -13.80 -6.93
CA GLY A 91 -4.87 -13.29 -8.23
C GLY A 91 -4.60 -11.80 -8.39
N ILE A 92 -4.90 -11.01 -7.35
CA ILE A 92 -4.68 -9.56 -7.32
C ILE A 92 -3.19 -9.22 -7.39
N ILE A 93 -2.35 -9.87 -6.56
CA ILE A 93 -0.89 -9.68 -6.57
C ILE A 93 -0.33 -9.91 -7.97
N ASN A 94 -0.74 -10.99 -8.63
CA ASN A 94 -0.25 -11.31 -9.97
C ASN A 94 -0.74 -10.31 -11.02
N SER A 95 -1.99 -9.84 -10.91
CA SER A 95 -2.57 -8.88 -11.86
C SER A 95 -1.89 -7.51 -11.78
N TYR A 96 -1.57 -7.03 -10.58
CA TYR A 96 -0.96 -5.72 -10.36
C TYR A 96 0.56 -5.72 -10.21
N ARG A 97 1.24 -6.89 -10.36
CA ARG A 97 2.67 -7.05 -10.03
C ARG A 97 3.57 -5.99 -10.66
N THR A 98 3.37 -5.72 -11.96
CA THR A 98 4.17 -4.72 -12.70
C THR A 98 3.90 -3.31 -12.20
N GLU A 99 2.63 -2.94 -12.04
CA GLU A 99 2.22 -1.60 -11.59
C GLU A 99 2.72 -1.30 -10.17
N VAL A 100 2.60 -2.28 -9.26
CA VAL A 100 3.12 -2.16 -7.89
C VAL A 100 4.63 -2.03 -7.89
N SER A 101 5.34 -2.83 -8.68
CA SER A 101 6.81 -2.74 -8.78
C SER A 101 7.25 -1.36 -9.29
N ASP A 102 6.58 -0.83 -10.30
CA ASP A 102 6.90 0.46 -10.88
C ASP A 102 6.54 1.62 -9.94
N ALA A 103 5.40 1.54 -9.26
CA ALA A 103 5.01 2.46 -8.20
C ALA A 103 6.04 2.48 -7.06
N CYS A 104 6.45 1.32 -6.57
CA CYS A 104 7.45 1.20 -5.51
C CYS A 104 8.79 1.84 -5.91
N ARG A 105 9.27 1.58 -7.14
CA ARG A 105 10.50 2.22 -7.66
C ARG A 105 10.38 3.74 -7.76
N ARG A 106 9.21 4.26 -8.18
CA ARG A 106 8.94 5.71 -8.22
C ARG A 106 8.94 6.31 -6.83
N ILE A 107 8.33 5.65 -5.85
CA ILE A 107 8.36 6.07 -4.43
C ILE A 107 9.81 6.16 -3.95
N LEU A 108 10.60 5.10 -4.13
CA LEU A 108 12.01 5.09 -3.73
C LEU A 108 12.77 6.26 -4.37
N SER A 109 12.63 6.45 -5.69
CA SER A 109 13.31 7.54 -6.41
C SER A 109 12.90 8.93 -5.93
N LYS A 110 11.63 9.13 -5.58
CA LYS A 110 11.08 10.46 -5.24
C LYS A 110 11.35 10.85 -3.79
N TYR A 111 11.33 9.88 -2.88
CA TYR A 111 11.37 10.13 -1.44
C TYR A 111 12.72 9.83 -0.78
N GLN A 112 13.66 9.14 -1.44
CA GLN A 112 14.97 8.74 -0.86
C GLN A 112 15.84 9.87 -0.26
N HIS A 113 15.54 11.13 -0.55
CA HIS A 113 16.30 12.29 -0.09
C HIS A 113 15.47 13.29 0.72
N VAL A 114 14.27 12.89 1.14
CA VAL A 114 13.37 13.67 1.99
C VAL A 114 13.78 13.53 3.45
#